data_AF-A0A085TRK2-F1
#
_entry.id   AF-A0A085TRK2-F1
#
_cell.length_a   1.000
_cell.length_b   1.000
_cell.length_c   1.000
_cell.angle_alpha   90.00
_cell.angle_beta   90.00
_cell.angle_gamma   90.00
#
_symmetry.space_group_name_H-M   'P 1'
#
loop_
_entity.id
_entity.type
_entity.pdbx_description
1 polymer ?
#
loop_
_entity_poly.entity_id
_entity_poly.type
_entity_poly.pdbx_seq_one_letter_code
_entity_poly.pdbx_strand_id
1 'polypeptide(L)'
;MELVYPINFVGHDEWMQSGYDPRLSQGDVITRDGEIIGTWRVVGYDPNDEYSGGHFEFTSSGEDAAKFTEDFAMLDVRTSRGLALSTLSRTIREWYEANNPEIS
;
A
#
# COMPACT_ATOMS: atom_id res chain seq x y z
N MET A 1 -1.73 -16.45 -8.24
CA MET A 1 -1.34 -15.04 -8.39
C MET A 1 0.15 -15.03 -8.68
N GLU A 2 0.60 -14.43 -9.77
CA GLU A 2 2.05 -14.26 -10.02
C GLU A 2 2.54 -13.00 -9.29
N LEU A 3 3.50 -13.14 -8.39
CA LEU A 3 4.09 -12.02 -7.65
C LEU A 3 5.23 -11.43 -8.46
N VAL A 4 4.96 -10.30 -9.10
CA VAL A 4 5.86 -9.69 -10.10
C VAL A 4 6.80 -8.68 -9.46
N TYR A 5 6.37 -8.04 -8.37
CA TYR A 5 7.12 -6.99 -7.69
C TYR A 5 7.86 -7.53 -6.45
N PRO A 6 8.97 -6.89 -6.02
CA PRO A 6 9.64 -7.23 -4.78
C PRO A 6 8.71 -7.20 -3.57
N ILE A 7 7.78 -6.22 -3.55
CA ILE A 7 6.72 -6.05 -2.57
C ILE A 7 5.39 -5.89 -3.33
N ASN A 8 4.34 -6.58 -2.89
CA ASN A 8 3.01 -6.57 -3.53
C ASN A 8 1.93 -6.23 -2.51
N PHE A 9 0.92 -5.46 -2.94
CA PHE A 9 -0.20 -5.00 -2.12
C PHE A 9 -1.45 -5.81 -2.48
N VAL A 10 -1.76 -6.85 -1.70
CA VAL A 10 -2.89 -7.76 -1.95
C VAL A 10 -4.20 -6.99 -1.82
N GLY A 11 -5.11 -7.14 -2.79
CA GLY A 11 -6.41 -6.47 -2.79
C GLY A 11 -6.40 -5.03 -3.33
N HIS A 12 -5.24 -4.43 -3.61
CA HIS A 12 -5.17 -3.04 -4.09
C HIS A 12 -5.86 -2.86 -5.46
N ASP A 13 -5.70 -3.82 -6.37
CA ASP A 13 -6.38 -3.79 -7.66
C ASP A 13 -7.89 -3.95 -7.53
N GLU A 14 -8.35 -4.76 -6.57
CA GLU A 14 -9.77 -4.94 -6.27
C GLU A 14 -10.38 -3.64 -5.72
N TRP A 15 -9.69 -2.97 -4.80
CA TRP A 15 -10.08 -1.66 -4.29
C TRP A 15 -10.20 -0.63 -5.42
N MET A 16 -9.21 -0.55 -6.32
CA MET A 16 -9.29 0.35 -7.48
C MET A 16 -10.45 0.01 -8.42
N GLN A 17 -10.71 -1.27 -8.68
CA GLN A 17 -11.79 -1.73 -9.56
C GLN A 17 -13.18 -1.54 -8.95
N SER A 18 -13.29 -1.50 -7.62
CA SER A 18 -14.53 -1.27 -6.89
C SER A 18 -15.03 0.18 -6.93
N GLY A 19 -14.26 1.12 -7.47
CA GLY A 19 -14.53 2.54 -7.34
C GLY A 19 -14.17 3.08 -5.94
N TYR A 20 -13.09 2.55 -5.35
CA TYR A 20 -12.58 2.95 -4.05
C TYR A 20 -13.51 2.62 -2.86
N ASP A 21 -14.11 1.43 -2.82
CA ASP A 21 -14.93 0.98 -1.69
C ASP A 21 -14.12 0.95 -0.38
N PRO A 22 -14.53 1.69 0.68
CA PRO A 22 -13.84 1.69 1.97
C PRO A 22 -13.72 0.31 2.65
N ARG A 23 -14.57 -0.65 2.29
CA ARG A 23 -14.50 -2.03 2.82
C ARG A 23 -13.33 -2.81 2.23
N LEU A 24 -12.82 -2.38 1.07
CA LEU A 24 -11.73 -3.00 0.32
C LEU A 24 -10.43 -2.20 0.43
N SER A 25 -10.40 -1.08 1.14
CA SER A 25 -9.24 -0.19 1.23
C SER A 25 -8.18 -0.68 2.22
N GLN A 26 -7.91 -1.98 2.24
CA GLN A 26 -6.91 -2.64 3.08
C GLN A 26 -6.56 -4.02 2.54
N GLY A 27 -5.38 -4.52 2.92
CA GLY A 27 -4.96 -5.89 2.62
C GLY A 27 -3.54 -6.19 3.08
N ASP A 28 -3.04 -7.37 2.72
CA ASP A 28 -1.69 -7.80 3.09
C ASP A 28 -0.63 -7.18 2.17
N VAL A 29 0.55 -6.93 2.74
CA VAL A 29 1.76 -6.61 2.00
C VAL A 29 2.66 -7.82 2.02
N ILE A 30 2.99 -8.34 0.83
CA ILE A 30 3.73 -9.59 0.68
C ILE A 30 4.98 -9.41 -0.17
N THR A 31 6.05 -10.12 0.19
CA THR A 31 7.26 -10.21 -0.63
C THR A 31 6.98 -10.99 -1.91
N ARG A 32 7.93 -10.94 -2.86
CA ARG A 32 7.88 -11.78 -4.07
C ARG A 32 7.82 -13.28 -3.76
N ASP A 33 8.40 -13.71 -2.63
CA ASP A 33 8.43 -15.11 -2.21
C ASP A 33 7.17 -15.52 -1.44
N GLY A 34 6.22 -14.60 -1.25
CA GLY A 34 4.93 -14.84 -0.60
C GLY A 34 4.97 -14.69 0.92
N GLU A 35 6.03 -14.12 1.49
CA GLU A 35 6.07 -13.79 2.92
C GLU A 35 5.19 -12.57 3.20
N ILE A 36 4.33 -12.66 4.23
CA ILE A 36 3.53 -11.53 4.71
C ILE A 36 4.38 -10.70 5.67
N ILE A 37 4.65 -9.45 5.30
CA ILE A 37 5.52 -8.54 6.06
C ILE A 37 4.75 -7.43 6.78
N GLY A 38 3.45 -7.31 6.51
CA GLY A 38 2.57 -6.35 7.14
C GLY A 38 1.27 -6.19 6.40
N THR A 39 0.55 -5.11 6.70
CA THR A 39 -0.71 -4.75 6.06
C THR A 39 -0.63 -3.35 5.50
N TRP A 40 -1.39 -3.10 4.44
CA TRP A 40 -1.63 -1.78 3.91
C TRP A 40 -3.09 -1.40 4.12
N ARG A 41 -3.36 -0.10 4.20
CA ARG A 41 -4.71 0.47 4.07
C ARG A 41 -4.69 1.84 3.46
N VAL A 42 -5.84 2.33 3.02
CA VAL A 42 -6.04 3.72 2.62
C VAL A 42 -7.09 4.34 3.53
N VAL A 43 -6.78 5.52 4.05
CA VAL A 43 -7.65 6.27 4.97
C VAL A 43 -7.71 7.75 4.57
N GLY A 44 -8.64 8.49 5.18
CA GLY A 44 -8.73 9.94 5.02
C GLY A 44 -9.33 10.41 3.69
N TYR A 45 -9.94 9.52 2.91
CA TYR A 45 -10.65 9.84 1.67
C TYR A 45 -12.16 9.68 1.81
N ASP A 46 -12.92 10.45 1.03
CA ASP A 46 -14.35 10.28 0.80
C ASP A 46 -14.56 9.59 -0.55
N PRO A 47 -15.12 8.37 -0.59
CA PRO A 47 -15.37 7.64 -1.83
C PRO A 47 -16.39 8.31 -2.76
N ASN A 48 -17.19 9.26 -2.26
CA ASN A 48 -18.19 9.99 -3.04
C ASN A 48 -17.66 11.32 -3.59
N ASP A 49 -16.43 11.70 -3.26
CA ASP A 49 -15.77 12.91 -3.74
C ASP A 49 -14.55 12.54 -4.59
N GLU A 50 -14.66 12.75 -5.91
CA GLU A 50 -13.58 12.46 -6.87
C GLU A 50 -12.30 13.29 -6.62
N TYR A 51 -12.44 14.43 -5.93
CA TYR A 51 -11.34 15.31 -5.56
C TYR A 51 -10.78 14.99 -4.17
N SER A 52 -11.33 13.98 -3.49
CA SER A 52 -10.86 13.62 -2.16
C SER A 52 -9.43 13.10 -2.23
N GLY A 53 -8.57 13.69 -1.38
CA GLY A 53 -7.25 13.15 -1.11
C GLY A 53 -7.33 11.99 -0.11
N GLY A 54 -6.17 11.46 0.26
CA GLY A 54 -6.06 10.43 1.28
C GLY A 54 -4.62 10.04 1.47
N HIS A 55 -4.39 9.03 2.30
CA HIS A 55 -3.05 8.48 2.47
C HIS A 55 -3.07 6.97 2.55
N PHE A 56 -2.05 6.37 1.94
CA PHE A 56 -1.71 4.98 2.17
C PHE A 56 -0.98 4.87 3.51
N GLU A 57 -1.30 3.84 4.28
CA GLU A 57 -0.58 3.47 5.48
C GLU A 57 -0.06 2.04 5.35
N PHE A 58 1.15 1.82 5.82
CA PHE A 58 1.72 0.49 6.02
C PHE A 58 1.93 0.24 7.51
N THR A 59 1.48 -0.90 7.99
CA THR A 59 1.72 -1.39 9.35
C THR A 59 2.54 -2.67 9.26
N SER A 60 3.70 -2.71 9.93
CA SER A 60 4.53 -3.93 9.97
C SER A 60 3.80 -5.05 10.69
N SER A 61 4.03 -6.28 10.27
CA SER A 61 3.50 -7.45 10.98
C SER A 61 3.92 -7.44 12.45
N GLY A 62 2.96 -7.59 13.36
CA GLY A 62 3.19 -7.53 14.81
C GLY A 62 3.25 -6.13 15.42
N GLU A 63 3.06 -5.05 14.63
CA GLU A 63 2.90 -3.68 15.12
C GLU A 63 1.42 -3.26 15.07
N ASP A 64 1.01 -2.38 15.99
CA ASP A 64 -0.37 -1.83 16.04
C ASP A 64 -0.50 -0.44 15.39
N ALA A 65 0.64 0.20 15.07
CA ALA A 65 0.67 1.56 14.54
C ALA A 65 1.24 1.60 13.12
N ALA A 66 0.75 2.55 12.32
CA ALA A 66 1.29 2.80 10.99
C ALA A 66 2.77 3.17 11.07
N LYS A 67 3.60 2.44 10.33
CA LYS A 67 5.05 2.61 10.25
C LYS A 67 5.42 3.61 9.17
N PHE A 68 4.75 3.53 8.02
CA PHE A 68 4.95 4.45 6.89
C PHE A 68 3.61 4.95 6.39
N THR A 69 3.59 6.19 5.94
CA THR A 69 2.42 6.86 5.40
C THR A 69 2.81 7.66 4.17
N GLU A 70 2.00 7.61 3.12
CA GLU A 70 2.22 8.39 1.89
C GLU A 70 0.90 9.01 1.41
N ASP A 71 0.87 10.34 1.30
CA ASP A 71 -0.30 11.10 0.88
C ASP A 71 -0.46 11.13 -0.64
N PHE A 72 -1.73 11.12 -1.10
CA PHE A 72 -2.10 11.44 -2.47
C PHE A 72 -3.16 12.54 -2.50
N ALA A 73 -3.10 13.38 -3.52
CA ALA A 73 -3.89 14.60 -3.61
C ALA A 73 -5.35 14.35 -4.00
N MET A 74 -5.62 13.35 -4.84
CA MET A 74 -6.95 13.05 -5.37
C MET A 74 -7.08 11.57 -5.74
N LEU A 75 -8.24 10.96 -5.47
CA LEU A 75 -8.53 9.56 -5.80
C LEU A 75 -8.39 9.26 -7.29
N ASP A 76 -8.97 10.09 -8.17
CA ASP A 76 -9.01 9.77 -9.60
C ASP A 76 -7.77 10.24 -10.38
N VAL A 77 -6.89 11.01 -9.75
CA VAL A 77 -5.60 11.39 -10.34
C VAL A 77 -4.62 10.24 -10.21
N ARG A 78 -4.64 9.33 -11.20
CA ARG A 78 -3.74 8.16 -11.29
C ARG A 78 -2.29 8.50 -11.01
N THR A 79 -1.80 9.65 -11.49
CA THR A 79 -0.40 10.06 -11.31
C THR A 79 -0.06 10.30 -9.84
N SER A 80 -0.94 10.98 -9.08
CA SER A 80 -0.69 11.29 -7.67
C SER A 80 -0.73 10.01 -6.83
N ARG A 81 -1.76 9.18 -7.04
CA ARG A 81 -1.89 7.88 -6.34
C ARG A 81 -0.76 6.93 -6.68
N GLY A 82 -0.41 6.84 -7.97
CA GLY A 82 0.67 5.97 -8.44
C GLY A 82 2.03 6.39 -7.89
N LEU A 83 2.30 7.69 -7.76
CA LEU A 83 3.50 8.21 -7.13
C LEU A 83 3.56 7.83 -5.64
N ALA A 84 2.49 8.10 -4.89
CA ALA A 84 2.41 7.77 -3.46
C ALA A 84 2.64 6.27 -3.22
N LEU A 85 1.97 5.40 -3.99
CA LEU A 85 2.15 3.95 -3.87
C LEU A 85 3.56 3.50 -4.25
N SER A 86 4.18 4.12 -5.26
CA SER A 86 5.56 3.81 -5.65
C SER A 86 6.57 4.22 -4.58
N THR A 87 6.38 5.39 -3.96
CA THR A 87 7.20 5.84 -2.82
C THR A 87 7.03 4.88 -1.65
N LEU A 88 5.79 4.54 -1.28
CA LEU A 88 5.52 3.62 -0.18
C LEU A 88 6.14 2.24 -0.42
N SER A 89 5.96 1.69 -1.62
CA SER A 89 6.53 0.39 -2.01
C SER A 89 8.06 0.39 -1.89
N ARG A 90 8.71 1.47 -2.33
CA ARG A 90 10.16 1.62 -2.21
C ARG A 90 10.60 1.70 -0.75
N THR A 91 9.93 2.51 0.06
CA THR A 91 10.24 2.67 1.50
C THR A 91 10.09 1.35 2.25
N ILE A 92 9.01 0.60 2.00
CA ILE A 92 8.80 -0.73 2.60
C ILE A 92 9.91 -1.69 2.18
N ARG A 93 10.27 -1.73 0.89
CA ARG A 93 11.32 -2.61 0.39
C ARG A 93 12.67 -2.32 1.05
N GLU A 94 13.10 -1.07 1.04
CA GLU A 94 14.38 -0.65 1.63
C GLU A 94 14.41 -0.95 3.13
N TRP A 95 13.29 -0.74 3.84
CA TRP A 95 13.15 -1.14 5.24
C TRP A 95 13.27 -2.65 5.43
N TYR A 96 12.56 -3.46 4.64
CA TYR A 96 12.56 -4.91 4.77
C TYR A 96 13.94 -5.51 4.47
N GLU A 97 14.62 -5.05 3.42
CA GLU A 97 15.98 -5.47 3.06
C GLU A 97 17.00 -5.10 4.15
N ALA A 98 16.89 -3.90 4.74
CA ALA A 98 17.78 -3.47 5.83
C ALA A 98 17.63 -4.31 7.11
N ASN A 99 16.44 -4.87 7.36
CA ASN A 99 16.17 -5.74 8.50
C ASN A 99 16.42 -7.22 8.20
N ASN A 100 16.59 -7.59 6.93
CA ASN A 100 16.85 -8.96 6.48
C ASN A 100 18.04 -9.00 5.51
N PRO A 101 19.28 -8.76 6.00
CA PRO A 101 20.46 -8.62 5.15
C PRO A 101 20.85 -9.91 4.41
N GLU A 102 20.30 -11.06 4.78
CA GLU A 102 20.50 -12.34 4.10
C GLU A 102 19.71 -12.45 2.77
N ILE A 103 18.83 -11.48 2.48
CA ILE A 103 17.94 -11.46 1.31
C ILE A 103 18.50 -10.53 0.19
N SER A 104 19.66 -9.89 0.41
CA SER A 104 20.28 -8.93 -0.53
C SER A 104 21.14 -9.56 -1.63
#